data_AF-A0A9X7QML5-F1
#
_entry.id   AF-A0A9X7QML5-F1
#
_cell.length_a   1.000
_cell.length_b   1.000
_cell.length_c   1.000
_cell.angle_alpha   90.00
_cell.angle_beta   90.00
_cell.angle_gamma   90.00
#
_symmetry.space_group_name_H-M   'P 1'
#
loop_
_entity.id
_entity.type
_entity.pdbx_description
1 polymer ?
#
loop_
_entity_poly.entity_id
_entity_poly.type
_entity_poly.pdbx_seq_one_letter_code
_entity_poly.pdbx_strand_id
1 'polypeptide(L)' 'MNNKMIVKETCEHCHCLLSVWMYWEYYGKKYCSEACQHLDNKGS' A
#
# COMPACT_ATOMS: atom_id res chain seq x y z
N MET A 1 -17.59 15.90 -15.21
CA MET A 1 -16.46 14.96 -15.15
C MET A 1 -16.06 14.80 -13.69
N ASN A 2 -16.31 13.64 -13.10
CA ASN A 2 -15.88 13.35 -11.73
C ASN A 2 -14.37 13.13 -11.74
N ASN A 3 -13.60 14.17 -11.43
CA ASN A 3 -12.20 14.04 -11.06
C ASN A 3 -12.14 13.32 -9.70
N LYS A 4 -12.40 12.01 -9.71
CA LYS A 4 -11.92 11.10 -8.66
C LYS A 4 -10.41 11.21 -8.75
N MET A 5 -9.81 12.10 -7.96
CA MET A 5 -8.40 12.04 -7.65
C MET A 5 -8.20 10.64 -7.08
N ILE A 6 -7.76 9.72 -7.93
CA ILE A 6 -7.26 8.43 -7.48
C ILE A 6 -6.03 8.85 -6.68
N VAL A 7 -6.19 8.93 -5.36
CA VAL A 7 -5.07 9.07 -4.44
C VAL A 7 -4.27 7.79 -4.65
N LYS A 8 -3.32 7.85 -5.58
CA LYS A 8 -2.37 6.80 -5.87
C LYS A 8 -1.36 6.83 -4.74
N GLU A 9 -1.79 6.41 -3.56
CA GLU A 9 -0.90 6.18 -2.44
C GLU A 9 0.01 5.03 -2.89
N THR A 10 1.31 5.24 -2.95
CA THR A 10 2.27 4.20 -3.33
C THR A 10 2.90 3.64 -2.07
N CYS A 11 2.94 2.32 -1.94
CA CYS A 11 3.63 1.68 -0.83
C CYS A 11 5.12 2.02 -0.91
N GLU A 12 5.68 2.65 0.12
CA GLU A 12 7.07 3.11 0.14
C GLU A 12 8.09 1.96 0.05
N HIS A 13 7.72 0.76 0.51
CA HIS A 13 8.61 -0.41 0.47
C HIS A 13 8.61 -1.15 -0.87
N CYS A 14 7.45 -1.26 -1.51
CA CYS A 14 7.30 -2.05 -2.73
C CYS A 14 7.05 -1.22 -3.99
N HIS A 15 6.93 0.09 -3.85
CA HIS A 15 6.66 1.05 -4.93
C HIS A 15 5.43 0.67 -5.79
N CYS A 16 4.52 -0.08 -5.18
CA CYS A 16 3.28 -0.53 -5.80
C CYS A 16 2.15 0.44 -5.47
N LEU A 17 1.19 0.55 -6.38
CA LEU A 17 -0.01 1.35 -6.19
C LEU A 17 -0.90 0.71 -5.11
N LEU A 18 -1.10 1.42 -4.02
CA LEU A 18 -2.15 1.10 -3.05
C LEU A 18 -3.47 1.50 -3.68
N SER A 19 -4.32 0.50 -3.89
CA SER A 19 -5.70 0.76 -4.28
C SER A 19 -6.47 1.11 -3.02
N VAL A 20 -7.21 2.23 -3.04
CA VAL A 20 -8.05 2.68 -1.91
C VAL A 20 -9.04 1.60 -1.45
N TRP A 21 -9.41 0.68 -2.34
CA TRP A 21 -10.32 -0.44 -2.06
C TRP A 21 -9.63 -1.77 -1.75
N MET A 22 -8.33 -1.87 -1.99
CA MET A 22 -7.60 -3.13 -1.96
C MET A 22 -6.16 -2.86 -1.51
N TYR A 23 -6.02 -2.65 -0.20
CA TYR A 23 -4.74 -2.53 0.47
C TYR A 23 -4.74 -3.39 1.74
N TRP A 24 -3.55 -3.83 2.13
CA TRP A 24 -3.29 -4.54 3.37
C TRP A 24 -2.80 -3.55 4.41
N GLU A 25 -3.47 -3.46 5.55
CA GLU A 25 -3.06 -2.59 6.65
C GLU A 25 -2.41 -3.41 7.74
N TYR A 26 -1.23 -2.99 8.19
CA TYR A 26 -0.51 -3.66 9.26
C TYR A 26 0.29 -2.65 10.07
N TYR A 27 0.11 -2.64 11.40
CA TYR A 27 0.72 -1.65 12.32
C TYR A 27 0.57 -0.18 11.85
N GLY A 28 -0.56 0.18 11.24
CA GLY A 28 -0.83 1.54 10.75
C GLY A 28 -0.09 1.90 9.44
N LYS A 29 0.66 0.96 8.85
CA LYS A 29 1.22 1.09 7.50
C LYS A 29 0.32 0.36 6.50
N LYS A 30 0.26 0.89 5.28
CA LYS A 30 -0.51 0.30 4.17
C LYS A 30 0.43 -0.32 3.13
N TYR A 31 0.07 -1.52 2.69
CA TYR A 31 0.83 -2.34 1.74
C TYR A 31 -0.08 -2.78 0.60
N CYS A 32 0.47 -2.90 -0.60
CA CYS A 32 -0.32 -3.36 -1.74
C CYS A 32 -0.57 -4.88 -1.72
N SER A 33 0.19 -5.61 -0.90
CA SER A 33 0.08 -7.05 -0.75
C SER A 33 0.69 -7.50 0.57
N GLU A 34 0.26 -8.66 1.06
CA GLU A 34 0.85 -9.33 2.23
C GLU A 34 2.36 -9.56 2.04
N ALA A 35 2.82 -9.87 0.82
CA ALA A 35 4.24 -10.03 0.54
C ALA A 35 5.05 -8.77 0.85
N CYS A 36 4.52 -7.59 0.53
CA CYS A 36 5.17 -6.30 0.81
C CYS A 36 5.22 -5.98 2.30
N GLN A 37 4.14 -6.29 3.01
CA GLN A 37 4.12 -6.23 4.46
C GLN A 37 5.17 -7.17 5.07
N HIS A 38 5.27 -8.39 4.56
CA HIS A 38 6.20 -9.40 5.06
C HIS A 38 7.66 -9.02 4.80
N LEU A 39 7.94 -8.34 3.68
CA LEU A 39 9.27 -7.78 3.38
C LEU A 39 9.65 -6.64 4.33
N ASP A 40 8.73 -5.73 4.64
CA ASP A 40 8.96 -4.68 5.64
C ASP A 40 9.21 -5.28 7.03
N ASN A 41 8.40 -6.26 7.43
CA ASN A 41 8.49 -6.87 8.76
C ASN A 41 9.73 -7.78 8.93
N LYS A 42 10.24 -8.38 7.84
CA LYS A 42 11.51 -9.14 7.87
C LYS A 42 12.75 -8.25 7.84
N GLY A 43 12.60 -6.97 7.49
CA GLY A 43 13.69 -6.01 7.40
C GLY A 43 14.01 -5.25 8.70
N SER A 44 13.22 -5.43 9.76
CA SER A 44 13.38 -4.76 11.06
C SER A 44 13.99 -5.64 12.15
#